data_AF-A0A1Q6DHE2-F1
#
_entry.id   AF-A0A1Q6DHE2-F1
#
_cell.length_a   1.000
_cell.length_b   1.000
_cell.length_c   1.000
_cell.angle_alpha   90.00
_cell.angle_beta   90.00
_cell.angle_gamma   90.00
#
_symmetry.space_group_name_H-M   'P 1'
#
loop_
_entity.id
_entity.type
_entity.pdbx_description
1 polymer ?
#
loop_
_entity_poly.entity_id
_entity_poly.type
_entity_poly.pdbx_seq_one_letter_code
_entity_poly.pdbx_strand_id
1 'polypeptide(L)' 'MAEIELSVLKGQCLNRRIADMSTMQAEVAAWESDRNNSTRKIDWQFTTTDARIKLKRLYPNL' A
#
# COMPACT_ATOMS: atom_id res chain seq x y z
N MET A 1 -0.78 0.21 -6.92
CA MET A 1 -1.48 -0.27 -5.72
C MET A 1 -0.51 -0.87 -4.72
N ALA A 2 0.33 -1.85 -5.12
CA ALA A 2 1.37 -2.43 -4.26
C ALA A 2 2.31 -1.39 -3.62
N GLU A 3 2.73 -0.35 -4.35
CA GLU A 3 3.65 0.69 -3.83
C GLU A 3 3.05 1.54 -2.69
N ILE A 4 1.74 1.76 -2.72
CA ILE A 4 1.03 2.52 -1.66
C ILE A 4 1.01 1.68 -0.39
N GLU A 5 0.62 0.41 -0.51
CA GLU A 5 0.59 -0.53 0.62
C GLU A 5 1.99 -0.76 1.21
N LEU A 6 3.04 -0.82 0.39
CA LEU A 6 4.44 -0.90 0.86
C LEU A 6 4.86 0.35 1.65
N SER A 7 4.43 1.54 1.22
CA SER A 7 4.71 2.79 1.95
C SER A 7 3.99 2.84 3.29
N VAL A 8 2.74 2.34 3.35
CA VAL A 8 1.97 2.24 4.59
C VAL A 8 2.56 1.19 5.53
N LEU A 9 2.93 0.01 5.03
CA LEU A 9 3.64 -1.03 5.80
C LEU A 9 4.92 -0.45 6.41
N LYS A 10 5.70 0.29 5.63
CA LYS A 10 6.92 0.94 6.10
C LYS A 10 6.65 1.96 7.22
N GLY A 11 5.59 2.76 7.08
CA GLY A 11 5.24 3.79 8.07
C GLY A 11 4.56 3.26 9.34
N GLN A 12 3.83 2.13 9.25
CA GLN A 12 3.02 1.60 10.35
C GLN A 12 3.66 0.42 11.07
N CYS A 13 4.27 -0.50 10.34
CA CYS A 13 4.85 -1.72 10.89
C CYS A 13 6.38 -1.64 10.98
N LEU A 14 7.04 -1.15 9.93
CA LEU A 14 8.51 -1.14 9.83
C LEU A 14 9.13 0.23 10.16
N ASN A 15 8.45 1.05 10.95
CA ASN A 15 8.94 2.39 11.35
C ASN A 15 10.02 2.34 12.44
N ARG A 16 10.37 1.13 12.91
CA ARG A 16 11.35 0.86 13.94
C ARG A 16 12.28 -0.26 13.51
N ARG A 17 13.45 -0.32 14.14
CA ARG A 17 14.38 -1.43 13.93
C ARG A 17 13.85 -2.69 14.62
N ILE A 18 13.69 -3.76 13.85
CA ILE A 18 13.40 -5.11 14.35
C ILE A 18 14.66 -5.93 14.15
N ALA A 19 15.24 -6.42 15.26
CA ALA A 19 16.55 -7.07 15.23
C ALA A 19 16.48 -8.51 14.70
N ASP A 20 15.33 -9.16 14.85
CA ASP A 20 15.12 -10.57 14.53
C ASP A 20 14.15 -10.74 13.35
N MET A 21 14.56 -11.57 12.39
CA MET A 21 13.79 -11.80 11.15
C MET A 21 12.46 -12.49 11.43
N SER A 22 12.41 -13.42 12.40
CA SER A 22 11.18 -14.15 12.72
C SER A 22 10.15 -13.23 13.37
N THR A 23 10.61 -12.31 14.22
CA THR A 23 9.78 -11.27 14.82
C THR A 23 9.26 -10.31 13.76
N MET A 24 10.11 -9.89 12.81
CA MET A 24 9.69 -9.03 11.71
C MET A 24 8.59 -9.69 10.87
N GLN A 25 8.75 -10.97 10.53
CA GLN A 25 7.76 -11.71 9.76
C GLN A 25 6.42 -11.83 10.49
N ALA A 26 6.45 -12.12 11.80
CA ALA A 26 5.24 -12.20 12.62
C ALA A 26 4.49 -10.87 12.66
N GLU A 27 5.20 -9.75 12.80
CA GLU A 27 4.60 -8.42 12.81
C GLU A 27 4.01 -8.02 11.45
N VAL A 28 4.71 -8.33 10.35
CA VAL A 28 4.19 -8.09 8.99
C VAL A 28 2.93 -8.92 8.75
N ALA A 29 2.91 -10.19 9.15
CA ALA A 29 1.74 -11.06 8.99
C ALA A 29 0.54 -10.58 9.83
N ALA A 30 0.79 -10.15 11.07
CA ALA A 30 -0.25 -9.57 11.92
C ALA A 30 -0.80 -8.25 11.34
N TRP A 31 0.08 -7.37 10.85
CA TRP A 31 -0.30 -6.12 10.21
C TRP A 31 -1.09 -6.37 8.90
N GLU A 32 -0.66 -7.33 8.08
CA GLU A 32 -1.36 -7.71 6.85
C GLU A 32 -2.77 -8.22 7.15
N SER A 33 -2.92 -9.07 8.16
CA SER A 33 -4.23 -9.59 8.58
C SER A 33 -5.14 -8.47 9.09
N ASP A 34 -4.64 -7.58 9.94
CA ASP A 34 -5.39 -6.41 10.42
C ASP A 34 -5.79 -5.49 9.26
N ARG A 35 -4.87 -5.24 8.32
CA ARG A 35 -5.11 -4.38 7.16
C ARG A 35 -6.12 -4.96 6.19
N ASN A 36 -6.07 -6.26 5.94
CA ASN A 36 -7.02 -6.96 5.09
C ASN A 36 -8.42 -7.06 5.73
N ASN A 37 -8.50 -7.15 7.05
CA ASN A 37 -9.76 -7.16 7.80
C ASN A 37 -10.34 -5.74 8.01
N SER A 38 -9.48 -4.73 8.08
CA SER A 38 -9.87 -3.33 8.06
C SER A 38 -10.38 -3.01 6.65
N THR A 39 -11.70 -2.91 6.47
CA THR A 39 -12.37 -2.61 5.19
C THR A 39 -12.10 -1.18 4.69
N ARG A 40 -10.88 -0.67 4.84
CA ARG A 40 -10.39 0.59 4.31
C ARG A 40 -10.10 0.40 2.83
N LYS A 41 -11.15 0.40 2.02
CA LYS A 41 -11.04 0.53 0.58
C LYS A 41 -10.35 1.86 0.29
N ILE A 42 -9.34 1.83 -0.57
CA ILE A 42 -8.78 3.06 -1.14
C ILE A 42 -9.92 3.72 -1.91
N ASP A 43 -10.32 4.91 -1.47
CA ASP A 43 -11.33 5.70 -2.15
C ASP A 43 -10.68 6.32 -3.39
N TRP A 44 -10.79 5.60 -4.51
CA TRP A 44 -10.28 6.04 -5.79
C TRP A 44 -11.16 7.17 -6.31
N GLN A 45 -10.66 8.41 -6.28
CA GLN A 45 -11.39 9.59 -6.76
C GLN A 45 -11.74 9.54 -8.25
N PHE A 46 -11.11 8.67 -9.03
CA PHE A 46 -11.30 8.53 -10.47
C PHE A 46 -11.38 7.06 -10.85
N THR A 47 -12.25 6.75 -11.81
CA THR A 47 -12.17 5.46 -12.50
C THR A 47 -10.85 5.36 -13.26
N THR A 48 -10.39 4.16 -13.59
CA THR A 48 -9.17 3.97 -14.39
C THR A 48 -9.21 4.75 -15.71
N THR A 49 -10.39 4.84 -16.32
CA THR A 49 -10.62 5.60 -17.56
C THR A 49 -10.43 7.10 -17.32
N ASP A 50 -11.05 7.65 -16.29
CA ASP A 50 -10.95 9.08 -15.96
C ASP A 50 -9.52 9.47 -15.55
N ALA A 51 -8.83 8.59 -14.82
CA ALA A 51 -7.45 8.77 -14.42
C ALA A 51 -6.52 8.85 -15.65
N ARG A 52 -6.72 8.04 -16.69
CA ARG A 52 -5.91 8.09 -17.93
C ARG A 52 -6.08 9.39 -18.70
N ILE A 53 -7.27 9.99 -18.66
CA ILE A 53 -7.53 11.30 -19.28
C ILE A 53 -6.85 12.40 -18.47
N LYS A 54 -7.06 12.42 -17.15
CA LYS A 54 -6.56 13.48 -16.26
C LYS A 54 -5.04 13.44 -16.05
N LEU A 55 -4.46 12.23 -16.04
CA LEU A 55 -3.03 11.98 -15.84
C LEU A 55 -2.30 11.66 -17.15
N LYS A 56 -2.82 12.07 -18.31
CA LYS A 56 -2.25 11.79 -19.64
C LYS A 56 -0.75 12.11 -19.72
N ARG A 57 -0.28 13.15 -19.02
CA ARG A 57 1.15 13.52 -18.94
C ARG A 57 2.04 12.42 -18.34
N LEU A 58 1.52 11.63 -17.40
CA LEU A 58 2.26 10.55 -16.74
C LEU A 58 2.30 9.27 -17.59
N TYR A 59 1.43 9.16 -18.60
CA TYR A 59 1.35 8.01 -19.49
C TYR A 59 1.35 8.44 -20.97
N PRO A 60 2.47 9.01 -21.46
CA PRO A 60 2.53 9.57 -22.82
C PRO A 60 2.53 8.51 -23.94
N ASN A 61 2.74 7.24 -23.61
CA ASN A 61 2.92 6.14 -24.57
C ASN A 61 1.81 5.07 -24.51
N LEU A 62 0.64 5.40 -23.94
CA LEU A 62 -0.56 4.56 -23.98
C LEU A 62 -1.53 5.06 -25.05
#